data_AF-A0A8E0REC8-F1
#
_entry.id   AF-A0A8E0REC8-F1
#
_cell.length_a   1.000
_cell.length_b   1.000
_cell.length_c   1.000
_cell.angle_alpha   90.00
_cell.angle_beta   90.00
_cell.angle_gamma   90.00
#
_symmetry.space_group_name_H-M   'P 1'
#
loop_
_entity.id
_entity.type
_entity.pdbx_description
1 polymer ?
#
loop_
_entity_poly.entity_id
_entity_poly.type
_entity_poly.pdbx_seq_one_letter_code
_entity_poly.pdbx_strand_id
1 'polypeptide(L)'
;MKNKDFVSSKFIYVLVSLFFAIVLFFNANAVLLKNSNDRTNASETHSTTLYDVPIELKYDHDKYFVSGFDGSANVYLTSYNLVRLNAEKSPDTRSFHLVVDLTKVKEGTVEVPVRVVELATGVNAQVDPGNISVTVEKKAEKTFDITPVVSLKLLPEGYQLKNVSIDKNTVKVTSGASIITQIDKVQAILPSDVILDNNYSGKVYLQAIDKAGKVLPAKLSPTSVNMKVDVELPHKDVPIVGKITGKKDDSIASYNFKLSKDTATISGEQKFIDEISSITANINVANITKETTIKVPLSQDNVTISPNVIDVTVTPVKK
;
A
#
# COMPACT_ATOMS: atom_id res chain seq x y z
N MET A 1 -38.07 34.46 87.24
CA MET A 1 -36.99 35.21 86.53
C MET A 1 -36.44 34.32 85.42
N LYS A 2 -36.19 34.91 84.25
CA LYS A 2 -35.88 34.27 82.96
C LYS A 2 -34.48 33.62 82.94
N ASN A 3 -34.36 32.37 82.48
CA ASN A 3 -33.10 31.80 81.96
C ASN A 3 -33.20 31.76 80.43
N LYS A 4 -32.37 32.56 79.75
CA LYS A 4 -32.28 32.65 78.29
C LYS A 4 -31.05 31.87 77.79
N ASP A 5 -31.33 30.83 77.02
CA ASP A 5 -30.60 30.28 75.87
C ASP A 5 -29.12 30.67 75.69
N PHE A 6 -28.22 29.83 76.24
CA PHE A 6 -26.77 29.93 76.03
C PHE A 6 -26.27 29.23 74.75
N VAL A 7 -27.17 28.60 73.96
CA VAL A 7 -26.80 27.67 72.87
C VAL A 7 -27.03 28.23 71.45
N SER A 8 -27.42 29.49 71.26
CA SER A 8 -27.62 30.06 69.91
C SER A 8 -26.81 31.33 69.59
N SER A 9 -25.57 31.43 70.07
CA SER A 9 -24.67 32.51 69.64
C SER A 9 -23.88 32.08 68.40
N LYS A 10 -23.93 32.88 67.31
CA LYS A 10 -23.09 32.71 66.12
C LYS A 10 -21.60 32.52 66.46
N PHE A 11 -21.15 33.07 67.58
CA PHE A 11 -19.78 32.96 68.08
C PHE A 11 -19.39 31.53 68.51
N ILE A 12 -20.34 30.75 69.06
CA ILE A 12 -20.09 29.37 69.50
C ILE A 12 -19.86 28.46 68.29
N TYR A 13 -20.65 28.65 67.21
CA TYR A 13 -20.44 27.90 65.96
C TYR A 13 -19.07 28.19 65.32
N VAL A 14 -18.59 29.43 65.40
CA VAL A 14 -17.24 29.80 64.90
C VAL A 14 -16.17 29.08 65.71
N LEU A 15 -16.26 29.07 67.05
CA LEU A 15 -15.30 28.36 67.91
C LEU A 15 -15.30 26.84 67.67
N VAL A 16 -16.48 26.23 67.53
CA VAL A 16 -16.62 24.79 67.26
C VAL A 16 -16.06 24.45 65.87
N SER A 17 -16.32 25.27 64.85
CA SER A 17 -15.75 25.06 63.51
C SER A 17 -14.23 25.19 63.50
N LEU A 18 -13.67 26.14 64.26
CA LEU A 18 -12.22 26.34 64.35
C LEU A 18 -11.55 25.17 65.05
N PHE A 19 -12.17 24.64 66.10
CA PHE A 19 -11.72 23.44 66.78
C PHE A 19 -11.66 22.23 65.84
N PHE A 20 -12.73 21.97 65.09
CA PHE A 20 -12.74 20.86 64.11
C PHE A 20 -11.74 21.07 62.97
N ALA A 21 -11.55 22.30 62.49
CA ALA A 21 -10.56 22.60 61.47
C ALA A 21 -9.14 22.30 61.95
N ILE A 22 -8.81 22.64 63.20
CA ILE A 22 -7.49 22.35 63.81
C ILE A 22 -7.30 20.84 63.95
N VAL A 23 -8.31 20.12 64.45
CA VAL A 23 -8.24 18.65 64.60
C VAL A 23 -8.05 17.96 63.25
N LEU A 24 -8.79 18.38 62.22
CA LEU A 24 -8.65 17.84 60.87
C LEU A 24 -7.29 18.19 60.25
N PHE A 25 -6.78 19.41 60.45
CA PHE A 25 -5.45 19.81 59.98
C PHE A 25 -4.37 18.91 60.59
N PHE A 26 -4.38 18.68 61.90
CA PHE A 26 -3.39 17.81 62.52
C PHE A 26 -3.60 16.34 62.15
N ASN A 27 -4.83 15.85 61.98
CA ASN A 27 -5.09 14.48 61.56
C ASN A 27 -4.60 14.22 60.12
N ALA A 28 -4.91 15.11 59.18
CA ALA A 28 -4.46 15.02 57.80
C ALA A 28 -2.93 15.11 57.69
N ASN A 29 -2.30 16.02 58.44
CA ASN A 29 -0.84 16.15 58.43
C ASN A 29 -0.13 15.03 59.20
N ALA A 30 -0.74 14.45 60.24
CA ALA A 30 -0.20 13.27 60.93
C ALA A 30 -0.18 12.04 60.02
N VAL A 31 -1.18 11.87 59.14
CA VAL A 31 -1.17 10.84 58.09
C VAL A 31 -0.04 11.10 57.08
N LEU A 32 0.24 12.37 56.75
CA LEU A 32 1.35 12.74 55.88
C LEU A 32 2.73 12.40 56.51
N LEU A 33 2.88 12.60 57.82
CA LEU A 33 4.11 12.30 58.58
C LEU A 33 4.29 10.81 58.90
N LYS A 34 3.21 10.03 58.97
CA LYS A 34 3.28 8.56 59.17
C LYS A 34 3.70 7.83 57.89
N ASN A 35 3.37 8.38 56.72
CA ASN A 35 3.73 7.82 55.41
C ASN A 35 5.17 8.15 54.95
N SER A 36 5.90 9.03 55.64
CA SER A 36 7.28 9.38 55.31
C SER A 36 8.33 8.49 55.99
N ASN A 37 7.97 7.74 57.04
CA ASN A 37 8.91 6.90 57.80
C ASN A 37 9.00 5.44 57.33
N ASP A 38 8.25 5.03 56.30
CA ASP A 38 8.28 3.69 55.69
C ASP A 38 8.88 3.68 54.27
N ARG A 39 9.71 4.69 53.94
CA ARG A 39 10.58 4.62 52.74
C ARG A 39 11.88 3.90 53.07
N THR A 40 11.79 2.59 53.26
CA THR A 40 12.94 1.73 52.93
C THR A 40 13.33 2.02 51.48
N ASN A 41 14.59 2.35 51.23
CA ASN A 41 15.16 2.64 49.91
C ASN A 41 15.07 1.42 48.96
N ALA A 42 13.87 1.03 48.53
CA ALA A 42 13.70 0.16 47.39
C ALA A 42 13.98 1.02 46.16
N SER A 43 15.16 0.88 45.55
CA SER A 43 15.40 1.46 44.22
C SER A 43 14.32 0.93 43.28
N GLU A 44 13.43 1.80 42.84
CA GLU A 44 12.42 1.46 41.85
C GLU A 44 13.13 0.95 40.60
N THR A 45 12.79 -0.27 40.19
CA THR A 45 13.31 -0.85 38.94
C THR A 45 12.38 -0.41 37.83
N HIS A 46 12.91 0.35 36.87
CA HIS A 46 12.18 0.73 35.67
C HIS A 46 12.43 -0.30 34.56
N SER A 47 11.43 -0.54 33.71
CA SER A 47 11.52 -1.47 32.59
C SER A 47 10.87 -0.92 31.34
N THR A 48 11.34 -1.36 30.18
CA THR A 48 10.72 -1.09 28.89
C THR A 48 11.00 -2.22 27.91
N THR A 49 10.15 -2.37 26.89
CA THR A 49 10.34 -3.35 25.82
C THR A 49 10.51 -2.61 24.51
N LEU A 50 11.53 -2.98 23.77
CA LEU A 50 11.82 -2.48 22.44
C LEU A 50 11.48 -3.57 21.45
N TYR A 51 10.60 -3.28 20.51
CA TYR A 51 10.19 -4.21 19.46
C TYR A 51 11.02 -3.99 18.21
N ASP A 52 11.21 -5.06 17.44
CA ASP A 52 11.82 -5.03 16.11
C ASP A 52 13.20 -4.36 16.06
N VAL A 53 14.04 -4.61 17.07
CA VAL A 53 15.42 -4.11 17.08
C VAL A 53 16.24 -4.91 16.07
N PRO A 54 16.89 -4.28 15.07
CA PRO A 54 17.60 -4.99 14.02
C PRO A 54 18.83 -5.74 14.54
N ILE A 55 19.09 -6.91 13.95
CA ILE A 55 20.25 -7.76 14.24
C ILE A 55 21.30 -7.59 13.14
N GLU A 56 22.51 -7.22 13.53
CA GLU A 56 23.66 -7.15 12.65
C GLU A 56 24.38 -8.50 12.59
N LEU A 57 24.60 -8.99 11.37
CA LEU A 57 25.33 -10.23 11.14
C LEU A 57 26.78 -9.92 10.77
N LYS A 58 27.72 -10.50 11.52
CA LYS A 58 29.14 -10.42 11.21
C LYS A 58 29.60 -11.68 10.46
N TYR A 59 29.84 -11.55 9.17
CA TYR A 59 30.34 -12.62 8.31
C TYR A 59 31.07 -12.09 7.07
N ASP A 60 31.69 -12.98 6.31
CA ASP A 60 32.32 -12.65 5.02
C ASP A 60 31.24 -12.62 3.90
N HIS A 61 30.77 -11.42 3.58
CA HIS A 61 29.76 -11.15 2.54
C HIS A 61 30.23 -11.44 1.11
N ASP A 62 31.54 -11.58 0.89
CA ASP A 62 32.11 -11.87 -0.42
C ASP A 62 32.08 -13.37 -0.71
N LYS A 63 32.29 -14.19 0.32
CA LYS A 63 32.34 -15.64 0.20
C LYS A 63 31.01 -16.35 0.50
N TYR A 64 30.23 -15.84 1.44
CA TYR A 64 29.03 -16.52 1.94
C TYR A 64 27.76 -15.69 1.78
N PHE A 65 26.63 -16.40 1.79
CA PHE A 65 25.30 -15.83 1.86
C PHE A 65 24.58 -16.44 3.06
N VAL A 66 23.92 -15.60 3.86
CA VAL A 66 23.23 -16.02 5.09
C VAL A 66 21.72 -15.79 4.92
N SER A 67 20.92 -16.79 5.27
CA SER A 67 19.46 -16.75 5.15
C SER A 67 18.76 -17.55 6.26
N GLY A 68 17.42 -17.53 6.26
CA GLY A 68 16.61 -18.36 7.17
C GLY A 68 16.47 -17.82 8.59
N PHE A 69 16.71 -16.53 8.81
CA PHE A 69 16.64 -15.87 10.11
C PHE A 69 15.70 -14.66 10.08
N ASP A 70 15.16 -14.30 11.25
CA ASP A 70 14.46 -13.03 11.45
C ASP A 70 15.48 -11.92 11.71
N GLY A 71 15.41 -10.84 10.93
CA GLY A 71 16.37 -9.74 10.98
C GLY A 71 16.23 -8.82 12.19
N SER A 72 15.30 -9.10 13.08
CA SER A 72 15.02 -8.30 14.28
C SER A 72 14.68 -9.19 15.49
N ALA A 73 14.85 -8.64 16.68
CA ALA A 73 14.44 -9.24 17.94
C ALA A 73 13.89 -8.20 18.91
N ASN A 74 13.13 -8.68 19.89
CA ASN A 74 12.64 -7.85 20.99
C ASN A 74 13.71 -7.74 22.07
N VAL A 75 13.82 -6.57 22.70
CA VAL A 75 14.78 -6.31 23.77
C VAL A 75 14.06 -5.77 24.99
N TYR A 76 14.11 -6.53 26.07
CA TYR A 76 13.61 -6.15 27.38
C TYR A 76 14.71 -5.46 28.17
N LEU A 77 14.54 -4.17 28.44
CA LEU A 77 15.50 -3.37 29.19
C LEU A 77 15.01 -3.15 30.62
N THR A 78 15.91 -3.26 31.59
CA THR A 78 15.65 -2.91 32.99
C THR A 78 16.78 -2.06 33.56
N SER A 79 16.45 -1.08 34.39
CA SER A 79 17.45 -0.24 35.06
C SER A 79 16.87 0.45 36.30
N TYR A 80 17.73 0.70 37.28
CA TYR A 80 17.44 1.61 38.40
C TYR A 80 17.58 3.09 38.02
N ASN A 81 18.16 3.41 36.85
CA ASN A 81 18.34 4.78 36.38
C ASN A 81 17.42 5.07 35.18
N LEU A 82 16.33 5.79 35.43
CA LEU A 82 15.34 6.12 34.41
C LEU A 82 15.91 6.95 33.24
N VAL A 83 16.87 7.85 33.50
CA VAL A 83 17.48 8.68 32.45
C VAL A 83 18.27 7.81 31.47
N ARG A 84 19.04 6.84 31.99
CA ARG A 84 19.80 5.89 31.15
C ARG A 84 18.87 4.94 30.40
N LEU A 85 17.82 4.45 31.06
CA LEU A 85 16.82 3.61 30.41
C LEU A 85 16.14 4.35 29.24
N ASN A 86 15.80 5.63 29.43
CA ASN A 86 15.18 6.45 28.39
C ASN A 86 16.15 6.75 27.24
N ALA A 87 17.44 6.93 27.52
CA ALA A 87 18.46 7.09 26.48
C ALA A 87 18.57 5.83 25.59
N GLU A 88 18.55 4.63 26.18
CA GLU A 88 18.60 3.38 25.42
C GLU A 88 17.27 3.05 24.72
N LYS A 89 16.15 3.58 25.22
CA LYS A 89 14.84 3.41 24.58
C LYS A 89 14.77 4.09 23.22
N SER A 90 15.28 5.32 23.11
CA SER A 90 15.17 6.12 21.88
C SER A 90 16.22 5.70 20.83
N PRO A 91 15.83 5.42 19.57
CA PRO A 91 16.78 5.07 18.51
C PRO A 91 17.89 6.10 18.28
N ASP A 92 17.60 7.38 18.50
CA ASP A 92 18.56 8.49 18.25
C ASP A 92 19.67 8.58 19.30
N THR A 93 19.43 8.05 20.51
CA THR A 93 20.37 8.14 21.64
C THR A 93 20.82 6.78 22.16
N ARG A 94 20.26 5.70 21.61
CA ARG A 94 20.62 4.33 21.96
C ARG A 94 22.06 4.04 21.53
N SER A 95 22.83 3.47 22.44
CA SER A 95 24.19 3.00 22.16
C SER A 95 24.23 1.52 21.81
N PHE A 96 23.32 0.72 22.37
CA PHE A 96 23.38 -0.72 22.15
C PHE A 96 22.91 -1.13 20.75
N HIS A 97 23.50 -2.21 20.23
CA HIS A 97 23.07 -2.88 19.01
C HIS A 97 23.12 -4.40 19.18
N LEU A 98 22.33 -5.13 18.39
CA LEU A 98 22.26 -6.58 18.44
C LEU A 98 23.21 -7.16 17.39
N VAL A 99 24.09 -8.07 17.80
CA VAL A 99 25.10 -8.67 16.92
C VAL A 99 25.07 -10.18 17.00
N VAL A 100 25.17 -10.82 15.84
CA VAL A 100 25.39 -12.26 15.70
C VAL A 100 26.69 -12.47 14.94
N ASP A 101 27.66 -13.13 15.59
CA ASP A 101 28.98 -13.41 15.00
C ASP A 101 29.01 -14.79 14.34
N LEU A 102 29.11 -14.79 13.00
CA LEU A 102 29.16 -16.00 12.18
C LEU A 102 30.56 -16.27 11.62
N THR A 103 31.58 -15.51 12.02
CA THR A 103 32.94 -15.63 11.48
C THR A 103 33.59 -17.00 11.74
N LYS A 104 33.14 -17.71 12.78
CA LYS A 104 33.62 -19.05 13.16
C LYS A 104 32.64 -20.17 12.77
N VAL A 105 31.50 -19.83 12.17
CA VAL A 105 30.46 -20.77 11.78
C VAL A 105 30.83 -21.41 10.43
N LYS A 106 30.59 -22.71 10.30
CA LYS A 106 30.77 -23.45 9.03
C LYS A 106 29.48 -23.42 8.21
N GLU A 107 29.59 -23.78 6.94
CA GLU A 107 28.44 -23.95 6.04
C GLU A 107 27.40 -24.92 6.65
N GLY A 108 26.12 -24.58 6.50
CA GLY A 108 24.99 -25.32 7.05
C GLY A 108 24.05 -24.45 7.89
N THR A 109 23.01 -25.09 8.43
CA THR A 109 22.05 -24.47 9.35
C THR A 109 22.52 -24.65 10.79
N VAL A 110 22.59 -23.57 11.55
CA VAL A 110 23.05 -23.55 12.95
C VAL A 110 22.27 -22.54 13.77
N GLU A 111 22.07 -22.82 15.06
CA GLU A 111 21.57 -21.84 16.02
C GLU A 111 22.72 -21.05 16.64
N VAL A 112 22.56 -19.74 16.69
CA VAL A 112 23.57 -18.81 17.19
C VAL A 112 22.95 -17.78 18.15
N PRO A 113 23.66 -17.41 19.23
CA PRO A 113 23.15 -16.46 20.21
C PRO A 113 23.19 -15.03 19.67
N VAL A 114 22.11 -14.27 19.95
CA VAL A 114 22.04 -12.83 19.70
C VAL A 114 22.68 -12.11 20.88
N ARG A 115 23.71 -11.31 20.61
CA ARG A 115 24.45 -10.58 21.66
C ARG A 115 24.10 -9.11 21.64
N VAL A 116 23.91 -8.54 22.83
CA VAL A 116 23.80 -7.09 23.03
C VAL A 116 25.21 -6.53 23.17
N VAL A 117 25.59 -5.60 22.30
CA VAL A 117 26.89 -4.93 22.29
C VAL A 117 26.69 -3.46 22.63
N GLU A 118 27.65 -2.84 23.33
CA GLU A 118 27.64 -1.40 23.68
C GLU A 118 26.44 -0.93 24.54
N LEU A 119 25.90 -1.81 25.38
CA LEU A 119 24.87 -1.46 26.35
C LEU A 119 25.40 -0.53 27.45
N ALA A 120 24.67 0.54 27.75
CA ALA A 120 25.01 1.48 28.81
C ALA A 120 25.10 0.81 30.18
N THR A 121 26.10 1.21 30.97
CA THR A 121 26.30 0.67 32.32
C THR A 121 25.08 0.91 33.22
N GLY A 122 24.72 -0.08 34.03
CA GLY A 122 23.53 -0.01 34.90
C GLY A 122 22.20 -0.22 34.18
N VAL A 123 22.21 -0.57 32.89
CA VAL A 123 21.05 -1.10 32.15
C VAL A 123 21.30 -2.59 31.90
N ASN A 124 20.30 -3.42 32.14
CA ASN A 124 20.31 -4.84 31.77
C ASN A 124 19.41 -5.04 30.56
N ALA A 125 19.80 -5.96 29.67
CA ALA A 125 19.04 -6.29 28.47
C ALA A 125 18.83 -7.81 28.37
N GLN A 126 17.61 -8.21 28.02
CA GLN A 126 17.27 -9.58 27.65
C GLN A 126 16.68 -9.56 26.25
N VAL A 127 17.18 -10.42 25.37
CA VAL A 127 16.77 -10.50 23.96
C VAL A 127 15.83 -11.68 23.76
N ASP A 128 14.77 -11.48 22.98
CA ASP A 128 13.82 -12.52 22.58
C ASP A 128 13.56 -12.47 21.07
N PRO A 129 13.91 -13.53 20.31
CA PRO A 129 14.54 -14.76 20.79
C PRO A 129 16.03 -14.55 21.13
N GLY A 130 16.52 -15.23 22.18
CA GLY A 130 17.93 -15.15 22.59
C GLY A 130 18.90 -15.85 21.64
N ASN A 131 18.40 -16.77 20.81
CA ASN A 131 19.13 -17.41 19.73
C ASN A 131 18.32 -17.33 18.44
N ILE A 132 19.01 -17.27 17.30
CA ILE A 132 18.39 -17.35 15.98
C ILE A 132 18.96 -18.53 15.20
N SER A 133 18.11 -19.16 14.39
CA SER A 133 18.55 -20.15 13.40
C SER A 133 19.02 -19.41 12.15
N VAL A 134 20.23 -19.70 11.70
CA VAL A 134 20.82 -19.13 10.49
C VAL A 134 21.30 -20.23 9.57
N THR A 135 21.13 -20.06 8.26
CA THR A 135 21.68 -20.95 7.24
C THR A 135 22.78 -20.23 6.49
N VAL A 136 24.01 -20.72 6.60
CA VAL A 136 25.21 -20.17 5.95
C VAL A 136 25.57 -21.04 4.76
N GLU A 137 25.59 -20.45 3.57
CA GLU A 137 25.95 -21.14 2.33
C GLU A 137 27.02 -20.38 1.56
N LYS A 138 27.72 -21.09 0.65
CA LYS A 138 28.55 -20.41 -0.35
C LYS A 138 27.69 -19.49 -1.18
N LYS A 139 28.17 -18.27 -1.36
CA LYS A 139 27.55 -17.27 -2.23
C LYS A 139 27.64 -17.77 -3.67
N ALA A 140 26.52 -17.68 -4.38
CA ALA A 140 26.42 -17.95 -5.80
C ALA A 140 25.63 -16.84 -6.48
N GLU A 141 25.95 -16.62 -7.76
CA GLU A 141 25.32 -15.58 -8.57
C GLU A 141 24.92 -16.15 -9.92
N LYS A 142 23.71 -15.81 -10.38
CA LYS A 142 23.20 -16.21 -11.68
C LYS A 142 22.24 -15.17 -12.23
N THR A 143 22.24 -15.00 -13.55
CA THR A 143 21.29 -14.13 -14.24
C THR A 143 20.04 -14.90 -14.61
N PHE A 144 18.88 -14.29 -14.41
CA PHE A 144 17.57 -14.83 -14.78
C PHE A 144 16.80 -13.82 -15.61
N ASP A 145 15.93 -14.33 -16.48
CA ASP A 145 14.93 -13.53 -17.17
C ASP A 145 13.81 -13.13 -16.21
N ILE A 146 13.31 -11.91 -16.39
CA ILE A 146 12.23 -11.34 -15.59
C ILE A 146 10.91 -11.62 -16.31
N THR A 147 9.99 -12.27 -15.63
CA THR A 147 8.63 -12.51 -16.11
C THR A 147 7.68 -11.46 -15.53
N PRO A 148 7.09 -10.58 -16.34
CA PRO A 148 6.06 -9.68 -15.85
C PRO A 148 4.77 -10.48 -15.56
N VAL A 149 4.14 -10.18 -14.43
CA VAL A 149 2.90 -10.84 -14.00
C VAL A 149 1.86 -9.77 -13.70
N VAL A 150 0.77 -9.80 -14.48
CA VAL A 150 -0.39 -8.91 -14.33
C VAL A 150 -1.62 -9.78 -14.12
N SER A 151 -2.34 -9.54 -13.03
CA SER A 151 -3.58 -10.26 -12.74
C SER A 151 -4.74 -9.64 -13.53
N LEU A 152 -5.50 -10.47 -14.24
CA LEU A 152 -6.70 -10.03 -14.97
C LEU A 152 -7.81 -9.50 -14.04
N LYS A 153 -7.75 -9.83 -12.73
CA LYS A 153 -8.70 -9.29 -11.74
C LYS A 153 -8.55 -7.78 -11.51
N LEU A 154 -7.45 -7.18 -11.96
CA LEU A 154 -7.19 -5.75 -11.86
C LEU A 154 -7.83 -4.95 -13.00
N LEU A 155 -8.33 -5.64 -14.04
CA LEU A 155 -9.06 -5.03 -15.15
C LEU A 155 -10.53 -4.84 -14.75
N PRO A 156 -11.11 -3.64 -14.93
CA PRO A 156 -12.55 -3.46 -14.84
C PRO A 156 -13.29 -4.31 -15.88
N GLU A 157 -14.60 -4.45 -15.71
CA GLU A 157 -15.44 -5.20 -16.64
C GLU A 157 -15.34 -4.65 -18.08
N GLY A 158 -15.18 -5.56 -19.04
CA GLY A 158 -15.06 -5.23 -20.47
C GLY A 158 -13.66 -4.77 -20.92
N TYR A 159 -12.77 -4.38 -19.99
CA TYR A 159 -11.40 -4.00 -20.32
C TYR A 159 -10.56 -5.23 -20.69
N GLN A 160 -9.63 -5.03 -21.63
CA GLN A 160 -8.74 -6.09 -22.08
C GLN A 160 -7.27 -5.71 -21.89
N LEU A 161 -6.45 -6.71 -21.56
CA LEU A 161 -5.00 -6.53 -21.51
C LEU A 161 -4.44 -6.55 -22.93
N LYS A 162 -3.84 -5.45 -23.36
CA LYS A 162 -3.28 -5.33 -24.70
C LYS A 162 -1.82 -5.75 -24.76
N ASN A 163 -1.00 -5.19 -23.87
CA ASN A 163 0.44 -5.43 -23.86
C ASN A 163 1.03 -5.20 -22.47
N VAL A 164 2.10 -5.94 -22.15
CA VAL A 164 2.87 -5.76 -20.92
C VAL A 164 4.34 -5.72 -21.28
N SER A 165 5.05 -4.69 -20.80
CA SER A 165 6.48 -4.52 -21.05
C SER A 165 7.22 -4.05 -19.80
N ILE A 166 8.52 -4.33 -19.76
CA ILE A 166 9.43 -3.93 -18.69
C ILE A 166 10.67 -3.28 -19.30
N ASP A 167 11.29 -2.35 -18.57
CA ASP A 167 12.49 -1.63 -19.04
C ASP A 167 13.76 -2.50 -19.06
N LYS A 168 13.77 -3.58 -18.27
CA LYS A 168 14.87 -4.55 -18.20
C LYS A 168 14.30 -5.96 -18.19
N ASN A 169 14.87 -6.82 -19.02
CA ASN A 169 14.39 -8.19 -19.17
C ASN A 169 15.17 -9.20 -18.32
N THR A 170 16.30 -8.79 -17.74
CA THR A 170 17.19 -9.68 -16.98
C THR A 170 17.55 -9.07 -15.63
N VAL A 171 17.78 -9.94 -14.65
CA VAL A 171 18.21 -9.57 -13.29
C VAL A 171 19.32 -10.48 -12.83
N LYS A 172 20.32 -9.90 -12.15
CA LYS A 172 21.36 -10.66 -11.46
C LYS A 172 20.84 -11.04 -10.07
N VAL A 173 20.87 -12.33 -9.77
CA VAL A 173 20.42 -12.88 -8.49
C VAL A 173 21.63 -13.40 -7.73
N THR A 174 21.78 -12.96 -6.48
CA THR A 174 22.82 -13.40 -5.54
C THR A 174 22.14 -14.06 -4.34
N SER A 175 22.46 -15.33 -4.07
CA SER A 175 21.92 -16.10 -2.93
C SER A 175 22.88 -17.24 -2.54
N GLY A 176 22.45 -18.11 -1.63
CA GLY A 176 23.11 -19.38 -1.35
C GLY A 176 23.08 -20.31 -2.57
N ALA A 177 24.13 -21.10 -2.75
CA ALA A 177 24.28 -21.98 -3.90
C ALA A 177 23.09 -22.93 -4.10
N SER A 178 22.53 -23.49 -3.01
CA SER A 178 21.35 -24.37 -3.12
C SER A 178 20.10 -23.60 -3.54
N ILE A 179 19.90 -22.39 -3.04
CA ILE A 179 18.74 -21.55 -3.36
C ILE A 179 18.77 -21.15 -4.84
N ILE A 180 19.93 -20.77 -5.39
CA ILE A 180 20.08 -20.43 -6.82
C ILE A 180 19.58 -21.56 -7.73
N THR A 181 19.77 -22.83 -7.33
CA THR A 181 19.29 -23.99 -8.10
C THR A 181 17.79 -24.24 -7.97
N GLN A 182 17.16 -23.72 -6.91
CA GLN A 182 15.73 -23.87 -6.64
C GLN A 182 14.87 -22.78 -7.31
N ILE A 183 15.49 -21.66 -7.72
CA ILE A 183 14.79 -20.58 -8.42
C ILE A 183 14.26 -21.11 -9.75
N ASP A 184 12.94 -21.09 -9.89
CA ASP A 184 12.22 -21.42 -11.11
C ASP A 184 12.14 -20.18 -12.02
N LYS A 185 11.74 -19.05 -11.43
CA LYS A 185 11.53 -17.79 -12.16
C LYS A 185 11.72 -16.58 -11.26
N VAL A 186 12.06 -15.45 -11.89
CA VAL A 186 12.01 -14.14 -11.25
C VAL A 186 10.85 -13.36 -11.85
N GLN A 187 9.96 -12.85 -11.00
CA GLN A 187 8.74 -12.19 -11.42
C GLN A 187 8.73 -10.72 -11.04
N ALA A 188 8.17 -9.91 -11.93
CA ALA A 188 7.79 -8.53 -11.67
C ALA A 188 6.26 -8.50 -11.55
N ILE A 189 5.74 -8.44 -10.32
CA ILE A 189 4.30 -8.54 -10.07
C ILE A 189 3.70 -7.15 -9.94
N LEU A 190 2.66 -6.85 -10.72
CA LEU A 190 1.90 -5.62 -10.55
C LEU A 190 1.19 -5.63 -9.18
N PRO A 191 1.33 -4.58 -8.35
CA PRO A 191 0.65 -4.50 -7.06
C PRO A 191 -0.87 -4.64 -7.17
N SER A 192 -1.48 -5.30 -6.19
CA SER A 192 -2.91 -5.65 -6.21
C SER A 192 -3.86 -4.49 -5.95
N ASP A 193 -3.33 -3.35 -5.50
CA ASP A 193 -4.04 -2.09 -5.27
C ASP A 193 -4.17 -1.24 -6.55
N VAL A 194 -3.53 -1.63 -7.64
CA VAL A 194 -3.64 -0.97 -8.95
C VAL A 194 -4.91 -1.42 -9.66
N ILE A 195 -5.69 -0.47 -10.17
CA ILE A 195 -6.81 -0.72 -11.09
C ILE A 195 -6.38 -0.32 -12.49
N LEU A 196 -6.60 -1.19 -13.47
CA LEU A 196 -6.17 -1.03 -14.85
C LEU A 196 -7.31 -0.48 -15.73
N ASP A 197 -7.84 0.69 -15.36
CA ASP A 197 -8.85 1.44 -16.14
C ASP A 197 -8.24 2.35 -17.22
N ASN A 198 -6.92 2.48 -17.21
CA ASN A 198 -6.08 3.23 -18.16
C ASN A 198 -4.70 2.55 -18.27
N ASN A 199 -3.89 3.01 -19.23
CA ASN A 199 -2.50 2.55 -19.34
C ASN A 199 -1.73 2.86 -18.05
N TYR A 200 -0.98 1.88 -17.57
CA TYR A 200 -0.15 1.98 -16.38
C TYR A 200 1.33 2.09 -16.76
N SER A 201 2.08 2.92 -16.03
CA SER A 201 3.54 2.92 -16.04
C SER A 201 4.05 3.17 -14.64
N GLY A 202 4.83 2.25 -14.08
CA GLY A 202 5.31 2.39 -12.72
C GLY A 202 6.36 1.37 -12.30
N LYS A 203 6.93 1.61 -11.12
CA LYS A 203 7.99 0.79 -10.54
C LYS A 203 7.41 -0.44 -9.86
N VAL A 204 7.90 -1.61 -10.22
CA VAL A 204 7.48 -2.90 -9.63
C VAL A 204 8.70 -3.64 -9.07
N TYR A 205 8.53 -4.24 -7.90
CA TYR A 205 9.60 -4.99 -7.23
C TYR A 205 9.70 -6.40 -7.79
N LEU A 206 10.94 -6.89 -7.87
CA LEU A 206 11.22 -8.24 -8.34
C LEU A 206 11.15 -9.24 -7.18
N GLN A 207 10.71 -10.45 -7.48
CA GLN A 207 10.70 -11.57 -6.53
C GLN A 207 11.22 -12.84 -7.22
N ALA A 208 12.16 -13.53 -6.58
CA ALA A 208 12.59 -14.86 -7.02
C ALA A 208 11.72 -15.91 -6.33
N ILE A 209 11.16 -16.83 -7.11
CA ILE A 209 10.28 -17.88 -6.60
C ILE A 209 10.72 -19.27 -7.07
N ASP A 210 10.37 -20.28 -6.28
CA ASP A 210 10.52 -21.68 -6.66
C ASP A 210 9.34 -22.19 -7.52
N LYS A 211 9.37 -23.48 -7.86
CA LYS A 211 8.31 -24.14 -8.64
C LYS A 211 6.95 -24.17 -7.95
N ALA A 212 6.91 -24.10 -6.62
CA ALA A 212 5.68 -24.05 -5.84
C ALA A 212 5.14 -22.61 -5.70
N GLY A 213 5.87 -21.60 -6.20
CA GLY A 213 5.51 -20.19 -6.07
C GLY A 213 5.95 -19.57 -4.73
N LYS A 214 6.78 -20.25 -3.94
CA LYS A 214 7.31 -19.70 -2.69
C LYS A 214 8.42 -18.70 -2.97
N VAL A 215 8.39 -17.55 -2.31
CA VAL A 215 9.45 -16.54 -2.38
C VAL A 215 10.72 -17.07 -1.72
N LEU A 216 11.83 -16.98 -2.44
CA LEU A 216 13.15 -17.42 -2.00
C LEU A 216 13.99 -16.23 -1.51
N PRO A 217 14.80 -16.40 -0.44
CA PRO A 217 15.65 -15.33 0.06
C PRO A 217 16.82 -15.09 -0.89
N ALA A 218 16.75 -14.02 -1.67
CA ALA A 218 17.77 -13.68 -2.65
C ALA A 218 17.93 -12.16 -2.80
N LYS A 219 19.16 -11.72 -3.08
CA LYS A 219 19.45 -10.32 -3.42
C LYS A 219 19.35 -10.15 -4.94
N LEU A 220 18.47 -9.23 -5.35
CA LEU A 220 18.19 -8.95 -6.76
C LEU A 220 18.83 -7.62 -7.17
N SER A 221 19.53 -7.60 -8.30
CA SER A 221 20.13 -6.41 -8.88
C SER A 221 19.77 -6.30 -10.37
N PRO A 222 18.88 -5.36 -10.77
CA PRO A 222 18.19 -4.38 -9.92
C PRO A 222 17.15 -5.02 -8.98
N THR A 223 16.72 -4.29 -7.94
CA THR A 223 15.66 -4.75 -7.01
C THR A 223 14.25 -4.57 -7.59
N SER A 224 14.12 -3.77 -8.64
CA SER A 224 12.86 -3.35 -9.24
C SER A 224 13.07 -2.95 -10.69
N VAL A 225 12.01 -3.02 -11.49
CA VAL A 225 11.95 -2.60 -12.89
C VAL A 225 10.79 -1.63 -13.11
N ASN A 226 10.82 -0.86 -14.19
CA ASN A 226 9.68 -0.07 -14.62
C ASN A 226 8.80 -0.90 -15.55
N MET A 227 7.59 -1.21 -15.11
CA MET A 227 6.59 -1.93 -15.88
C MET A 227 5.65 -0.94 -16.58
N LYS A 228 5.30 -1.24 -17.82
CA LYS A 228 4.23 -0.60 -18.56
C LYS A 228 3.18 -1.61 -18.94
N VAL A 229 1.93 -1.27 -18.71
CA VAL A 229 0.77 -2.10 -19.06
C VAL A 229 -0.16 -1.26 -19.93
N ASP A 230 -0.38 -1.73 -21.14
CA ASP A 230 -1.34 -1.14 -22.06
C ASP A 230 -2.67 -1.88 -21.94
N VAL A 231 -3.75 -1.13 -21.79
CA VAL A 231 -5.11 -1.67 -21.74
C VAL A 231 -5.91 -1.19 -22.93
N GLU A 232 -6.88 -2.00 -23.30
CA GLU A 232 -7.85 -1.68 -24.35
C GLU A 232 -9.21 -1.46 -23.71
N LEU A 233 -9.83 -0.33 -24.06
CA LEU A 233 -11.18 0.00 -23.60
C LEU A 233 -12.18 -0.96 -24.25
N PRO A 234 -13.26 -1.31 -23.53
CA PRO A 234 -14.36 -2.05 -24.11
C PRO A 234 -14.90 -1.32 -25.33
N HIS A 235 -15.27 -2.09 -26.35
CA HIS A 235 -15.82 -1.56 -27.58
C HIS A 235 -16.85 -2.50 -28.21
N LYS A 236 -17.75 -1.93 -29.00
CA LYS A 236 -18.84 -2.65 -29.69
C LYS A 236 -19.10 -2.00 -31.03
N ASP A 237 -19.33 -2.81 -32.05
CA ASP A 237 -19.83 -2.32 -33.33
C ASP A 237 -21.36 -2.26 -33.30
N VAL A 238 -21.91 -1.11 -33.67
CA VAL A 238 -23.35 -0.86 -33.72
C VAL A 238 -23.76 -0.30 -35.08
N PRO A 239 -24.97 -0.63 -35.58
CA PRO A 239 -25.47 -0.10 -36.84
C PRO A 239 -25.70 1.41 -36.76
N ILE A 240 -25.49 2.08 -37.89
CA ILE A 240 -25.83 3.49 -38.08
C ILE A 240 -27.21 3.58 -38.72
N VAL A 241 -28.12 4.30 -38.06
CA VAL A 241 -29.50 4.51 -38.53
C VAL A 241 -29.66 5.96 -38.98
N GLY A 242 -29.93 6.17 -40.26
CA GLY A 242 -30.18 7.50 -40.80
C GLY A 242 -31.56 8.02 -40.41
N LYS A 243 -31.62 9.26 -39.90
CA LYS A 243 -32.86 9.99 -39.60
C LYS A 243 -32.84 11.33 -40.30
N ILE A 244 -33.78 11.53 -41.23
CA ILE A 244 -33.95 12.82 -41.92
C ILE A 244 -34.46 13.86 -40.92
N THR A 245 -33.82 15.03 -40.89
CA THR A 245 -34.17 16.19 -40.09
C THR A 245 -34.20 17.46 -40.95
N GLY A 246 -34.74 18.55 -40.42
CA GLY A 246 -34.85 19.82 -41.15
C GLY A 246 -36.16 19.97 -41.94
N LYS A 247 -36.38 21.18 -42.48
CA LYS A 247 -37.60 21.52 -43.22
C LYS A 247 -37.45 21.10 -44.70
N LYS A 248 -38.41 20.30 -45.18
CA LYS A 248 -38.52 19.89 -46.59
C LYS A 248 -38.94 21.07 -47.48
N ASP A 249 -38.40 21.13 -48.69
CA ASP A 249 -38.84 22.04 -49.74
C ASP A 249 -40.19 21.61 -50.34
N ASP A 250 -41.06 22.57 -50.67
CA ASP A 250 -42.42 22.29 -51.15
C ASP A 250 -42.45 21.52 -52.49
N SER A 251 -41.38 21.58 -53.29
CA SER A 251 -41.24 20.87 -54.58
C SER A 251 -40.81 19.40 -54.44
N ILE A 252 -40.37 18.97 -53.26
CA ILE A 252 -39.85 17.61 -53.00
C ILE A 252 -40.93 16.76 -52.33
N ALA A 253 -41.11 15.52 -52.76
CA ALA A 253 -42.02 14.53 -52.16
C ALA A 253 -41.37 13.82 -50.97
N SER A 254 -40.18 13.24 -51.18
CA SER A 254 -39.40 12.50 -50.18
C SER A 254 -37.89 12.60 -50.46
N TYR A 255 -37.07 12.09 -49.55
CA TYR A 255 -35.63 11.94 -49.76
C TYR A 255 -35.23 10.49 -49.58
N ASN A 256 -34.41 9.99 -50.49
CA ASN A 256 -33.65 8.76 -50.28
C ASN A 256 -32.24 9.13 -49.81
N PHE A 257 -31.60 8.26 -49.04
CA PHE A 257 -30.22 8.46 -48.62
C PHE A 257 -29.43 7.16 -48.65
N LYS A 258 -28.11 7.29 -48.82
CA LYS A 258 -27.16 6.19 -48.73
C LYS A 258 -26.01 6.61 -47.81
N LEU A 259 -25.77 5.83 -46.77
CA LEU A 259 -24.66 6.04 -45.84
C LEU A 259 -23.36 5.51 -46.47
N SER A 260 -22.23 6.19 -46.23
CA SER A 260 -20.92 5.69 -46.66
C SER A 260 -20.41 4.52 -45.80
N LYS A 261 -20.97 4.38 -44.58
CA LYS A 261 -20.69 3.31 -43.61
C LYS A 261 -22.01 2.92 -42.95
N ASP A 262 -22.20 1.61 -42.77
CA ASP A 262 -23.42 1.05 -42.14
C ASP A 262 -23.22 0.78 -40.64
N THR A 263 -21.98 0.77 -40.16
CA THR A 263 -21.62 0.50 -38.77
C THR A 263 -20.63 1.53 -38.23
N ALA A 264 -20.67 1.76 -36.92
CA ALA A 264 -19.69 2.53 -36.17
C ALA A 264 -19.25 1.73 -34.93
N THR A 265 -17.99 1.86 -34.57
CA THR A 265 -17.45 1.31 -33.32
C THR A 265 -17.65 2.34 -32.21
N ILE A 266 -18.27 1.92 -31.10
CA ILE A 266 -18.38 2.72 -29.87
C ILE A 266 -17.43 2.18 -28.81
N SER A 267 -16.77 3.07 -28.05
CA SER A 267 -15.84 2.71 -26.98
C SER A 267 -16.04 3.59 -25.75
N GLY A 268 -15.96 3.01 -24.56
CA GLY A 268 -16.33 3.64 -23.28
C GLY A 268 -16.48 2.62 -22.15
N GLU A 269 -17.09 3.01 -21.03
CA GLU A 269 -17.39 2.06 -19.95
C GLU A 269 -18.45 1.04 -20.40
N GLN A 270 -18.30 -0.22 -19.98
CA GLN A 270 -19.15 -1.34 -20.39
C GLN A 270 -20.65 -1.06 -20.20
N LYS A 271 -21.04 -0.49 -19.05
CA LYS A 271 -22.43 -0.16 -18.73
C LYS A 271 -23.11 0.75 -19.77
N PHE A 272 -22.37 1.68 -20.38
CA PHE A 272 -22.93 2.60 -21.38
C PHE A 272 -22.96 1.96 -22.76
N ILE A 273 -21.96 1.14 -23.09
CA ILE A 273 -21.89 0.43 -24.37
C ILE A 273 -23.02 -0.58 -24.51
N ASP A 274 -23.38 -1.26 -23.41
CA ASP A 274 -24.43 -2.28 -23.43
C ASP A 274 -25.81 -1.69 -23.70
N GLU A 275 -26.08 -0.47 -23.23
CA GLU A 275 -27.33 0.25 -23.46
C GLU A 275 -27.51 0.73 -24.92
N ILE A 276 -26.41 0.90 -25.67
CA ILE A 276 -26.45 1.45 -27.02
C ILE A 276 -26.59 0.32 -28.05
N SER A 277 -27.72 0.33 -28.76
CA SER A 277 -28.03 -0.63 -29.83
C SER A 277 -27.76 -0.10 -31.24
N SER A 278 -27.74 1.23 -31.43
CA SER A 278 -27.53 1.88 -32.74
C SER A 278 -27.15 3.35 -32.57
N ILE A 279 -26.42 3.90 -33.53
CA ILE A 279 -26.12 5.34 -33.60
C ILE A 279 -27.01 6.01 -34.63
N THR A 280 -27.63 7.15 -34.26
CA THR A 280 -28.48 7.91 -35.19
C THR A 280 -27.65 8.93 -35.97
N ALA A 281 -27.66 8.83 -37.30
CA ALA A 281 -27.12 9.85 -38.18
C ALA A 281 -28.23 10.86 -38.54
N ASN A 282 -28.19 12.05 -37.95
CA ASN A 282 -29.17 13.10 -38.22
C ASN A 282 -28.84 13.82 -39.54
N ILE A 283 -29.60 13.51 -40.60
CA ILE A 283 -29.39 13.98 -41.97
C ILE A 283 -30.24 15.24 -42.17
N ASN A 284 -29.64 16.42 -42.05
CA ASN A 284 -30.33 17.67 -42.29
C ASN A 284 -30.52 17.91 -43.79
N VAL A 285 -31.77 17.89 -44.26
CA VAL A 285 -32.11 18.07 -45.68
C VAL A 285 -32.54 19.49 -46.04
N ALA A 286 -32.40 20.44 -45.12
CA ALA A 286 -32.74 21.84 -45.39
C ALA A 286 -31.98 22.36 -46.62
N ASN A 287 -32.72 22.93 -47.57
CA ASN A 287 -32.21 23.48 -48.83
C ASN A 287 -31.61 22.46 -49.83
N ILE A 288 -31.83 21.15 -49.63
CA ILE A 288 -31.41 20.13 -50.60
C ILE A 288 -32.48 19.94 -51.68
N THR A 289 -32.19 20.38 -52.91
CA THR A 289 -33.07 20.26 -54.09
C THR A 289 -32.47 19.43 -55.23
N LYS A 290 -31.19 19.06 -55.12
CA LYS A 290 -30.47 18.18 -56.05
C LYS A 290 -29.68 17.15 -55.25
N GLU A 291 -29.26 16.07 -55.91
CA GLU A 291 -28.40 15.07 -55.28
C GLU A 291 -27.12 15.72 -54.74
N THR A 292 -26.80 15.46 -53.48
CA THR A 292 -25.65 16.06 -52.79
C THR A 292 -25.14 15.10 -51.73
N THR A 293 -23.82 15.06 -51.55
CA THR A 293 -23.19 14.36 -50.44
C THR A 293 -22.90 15.34 -49.32
N ILE A 294 -23.39 15.06 -48.12
CA ILE A 294 -23.19 15.89 -46.93
C ILE A 294 -22.41 15.11 -45.88
N LYS A 295 -21.64 15.83 -45.05
CA LYS A 295 -20.94 15.25 -43.90
C LYS A 295 -21.86 15.27 -42.69
N VAL A 296 -22.13 14.10 -42.13
CA VAL A 296 -22.98 13.93 -40.95
C VAL A 296 -22.12 13.53 -39.75
N PRO A 297 -22.01 14.38 -38.72
CA PRO A 297 -21.35 14.00 -37.49
C PRO A 297 -22.18 12.97 -36.72
N LEU A 298 -21.49 12.01 -36.10
CA LEU A 298 -22.05 11.01 -35.21
C LEU A 298 -21.62 11.34 -33.78
N SER A 299 -22.59 11.39 -32.85
CA SER A 299 -22.35 11.67 -31.44
C SER A 299 -23.31 10.88 -30.56
N GLN A 300 -22.82 10.43 -29.41
CA GLN A 300 -23.59 9.72 -28.39
C GLN A 300 -22.96 10.02 -27.02
N ASP A 301 -23.79 10.18 -26.00
CA ASP A 301 -23.30 10.52 -24.66
C ASP A 301 -22.51 9.36 -24.03
N ASN A 302 -21.48 9.70 -23.25
CA ASN A 302 -20.63 8.80 -22.46
C ASN A 302 -19.81 7.76 -23.26
N VAL A 303 -19.82 7.81 -24.59
CA VAL A 303 -18.99 6.95 -25.45
C VAL A 303 -18.28 7.75 -26.53
N THR A 304 -17.17 7.20 -27.00
CA THR A 304 -16.47 7.67 -28.20
C THR A 304 -16.93 6.86 -29.40
N ILE A 305 -17.02 7.48 -30.58
CA ILE A 305 -17.51 6.86 -31.82
C ILE A 305 -16.43 6.96 -32.89
N SER A 306 -16.17 5.86 -33.60
CA SER A 306 -15.28 5.81 -34.76
C SER A 306 -15.98 5.10 -35.93
N PRO A 307 -16.12 5.74 -37.11
CA PRO A 307 -15.78 7.14 -37.40
C PRO A 307 -16.75 8.11 -36.72
N ASN A 308 -16.27 9.31 -36.35
CA ASN A 308 -17.11 10.36 -35.76
C ASN A 308 -17.86 11.22 -36.80
N VAL A 309 -17.56 11.04 -38.08
CA VAL A 309 -18.23 11.69 -39.21
C VAL A 309 -18.33 10.70 -40.35
N ILE A 310 -19.48 10.66 -41.00
CA ILE A 310 -19.70 9.88 -42.22
C ILE A 310 -20.19 10.77 -43.36
N ASP A 311 -19.98 10.31 -44.58
CA ASP A 311 -20.55 10.93 -45.78
C ASP A 311 -21.90 10.29 -46.05
N VAL A 312 -22.91 11.11 -46.34
CA VAL A 312 -24.25 10.64 -46.69
C VAL A 312 -24.68 11.27 -48.00
N THR A 313 -24.93 10.44 -49.00
CA THR A 313 -25.48 10.88 -50.28
C THR A 313 -27.01 10.95 -50.16
N VAL A 314 -27.56 12.13 -50.39
CA VAL A 314 -29.01 12.40 -50.30
C VAL A 314 -29.56 12.68 -51.68
N THR A 315 -30.58 11.93 -52.09
CA THR A 315 -31.25 12.07 -53.39
C THR A 315 -32.71 12.50 -53.18
N PRO A 316 -33.08 13.76 -53.51
CA PRO A 316 -34.47 14.21 -53.45
C PRO A 316 -35.34 13.56 -54.51
N VAL A 317 -36.54 13.16 -54.13
CA VAL A 317 -37.59 12.65 -55.02
C VAL A 317 -38.62 13.75 -55.21
N LYS A 318 -38.78 14.25 -56.45
CA LYS A 318 -39.73 15.34 -56.76
C LYS A 318 -41.18 14.84 -56.68
N LYS A 319 -42.10 15.78 -56.44
CA LYS A 319 -43.55 15.55 -56.54
C LYS A 319 -43.98 15.30 -57.98
#